data_AF-A0A453RJI1-F1
#
_entry.id   AF-A0A453RJI1-F1
#
_cell.length_a   1.000
_cell.length_b   1.000
_cell.length_c   1.000
_cell.angle_alpha   90.00
_cell.angle_beta   90.00
_cell.angle_gamma   90.00
#
_symmetry.space_group_name_H-M   'P 1'
#
loop_
_entity.id
_entity.type
_entity.pdbx_description
1 polymer ?
#
loop_
_entity_poly.entity_id
_entity_poly.type
_entity_poly.pdbx_seq_one_letter_code
_entity_poly.pdbx_strand_id
1 'polypeptide(L)'
;MFKKNVDAKALQRLSGADKKKLRRTAKQRFPQASDDDLDAILPPKVEITVAKYPSRTLVYGIEGELPMLFDIDGRGHELFPTVYALWKVPYLLPAFTLKGGEVSHFILGGADLMFPGISVPPEGLPSFQAGQPWSVKVPGNPAPIAVGTTTMSNTEALKAGLRGKALRIAHYYKDLLWASADGRYVPNEGFYDDMVIEDPNFASASQHIDSSEDPSEGKQDKAAVDVSECLTEDHAINSETIENVTAGVSELNLPQEKTTEEQTEEKEHQHLSTEEIDSLLDICLLQALHTNVKDKDLPMPGSILWYVYIVISH
;
A
#
# COMPACT_ATOMS: atom_id res chain seq x y z
N MET A 1 -18.48 -3.07 8.74
CA MET A 1 -19.32 -4.14 9.34
C MET A 1 -18.71 -4.67 10.64
N PHE A 2 -17.44 -5.09 10.64
CA PHE A 2 -16.75 -5.71 11.79
C PHE A 2 -16.25 -4.70 12.84
N LYS A 3 -17.13 -3.80 13.32
CA LYS A 3 -16.81 -2.74 14.30
C LYS A 3 -17.15 -3.12 15.77
N LYS A 4 -17.88 -4.21 15.99
CA LYS A 4 -18.22 -4.74 17.32
C LYS A 4 -17.71 -6.16 17.43
N ASN A 5 -17.27 -6.59 18.62
CA ASN A 5 -16.84 -7.97 18.84
C ASN A 5 -17.97 -8.93 18.45
N VAL A 6 -17.68 -9.78 17.49
CA VAL A 6 -18.57 -10.83 17.01
C VAL A 6 -17.70 -12.06 16.80
N ASP A 7 -17.75 -12.99 17.73
CA ASP A 7 -17.01 -14.25 17.61
C ASP A 7 -17.65 -15.15 16.54
N ALA A 8 -16.80 -15.90 15.82
CA ALA A 8 -17.27 -16.92 14.89
C ALA A 8 -17.98 -18.05 15.66
N LYS A 9 -19.23 -18.36 15.28
CA LYS A 9 -20.03 -19.44 15.89
C LYS A 9 -19.51 -20.83 15.56
N ALA A 10 -18.87 -20.99 14.40
CA ALA A 10 -18.29 -22.24 13.93
C ALA A 10 -17.27 -21.98 12.83
N LEU A 11 -16.12 -22.66 12.91
CA LEU A 11 -15.17 -22.80 11.81
C LEU A 11 -15.36 -24.19 11.19
N GLN A 12 -15.48 -24.27 9.87
CA GLN A 12 -15.71 -25.54 9.16
C GLN A 12 -14.86 -25.60 7.89
N ARG A 13 -14.27 -26.76 7.56
CA ARG A 13 -13.61 -26.96 6.25
C ARG A 13 -14.66 -27.07 5.14
N LEU A 14 -14.40 -26.45 4.00
CA LEU A 14 -15.29 -26.49 2.83
C LEU A 14 -15.11 -27.79 2.05
N SER A 15 -16.23 -28.38 1.63
CA SER A 15 -16.19 -29.51 0.71
C SER A 15 -15.59 -29.10 -0.64
N GLY A 16 -14.99 -30.05 -1.37
CA GLY A 16 -14.47 -29.79 -2.72
C GLY A 16 -15.53 -29.29 -3.71
N ALA A 17 -16.81 -29.59 -3.48
CA ALA A 17 -17.93 -29.04 -4.26
C ALA A 17 -18.20 -27.57 -3.91
N ASP A 18 -18.19 -27.22 -2.61
CA ASP A 18 -18.39 -25.85 -2.15
C ASP A 18 -17.22 -24.93 -2.52
N LYS A 19 -15.97 -25.42 -2.49
CA LYS A 19 -14.80 -24.68 -3.01
C LYS A 19 -14.98 -24.31 -4.49
N LYS A 20 -15.41 -25.27 -5.32
CA LYS A 20 -15.71 -25.03 -6.76
C LYS A 20 -16.87 -24.04 -6.95
N LYS A 21 -17.91 -24.12 -6.12
CA LYS A 21 -19.02 -23.17 -6.12
C LYS A 21 -18.54 -21.75 -5.75
N LEU A 22 -17.75 -21.62 -4.68
CA LEU A 22 -17.18 -20.34 -4.23
C LEU A 22 -16.32 -19.70 -5.32
N ARG A 23 -15.41 -20.46 -5.96
CA ARG A 23 -14.60 -19.96 -7.08
C ARG A 23 -15.45 -19.47 -8.25
N ARG A 24 -16.51 -20.22 -8.61
CA ARG A 24 -17.46 -19.80 -9.66
C ARG A 24 -18.19 -18.49 -9.30
N THR A 25 -18.63 -18.36 -8.05
CA THR A 25 -19.26 -17.12 -7.56
C THR A 25 -18.26 -15.96 -7.53
N ALA A 26 -17.01 -16.20 -7.13
CA ALA A 26 -15.93 -15.19 -7.18
C ALA A 26 -15.66 -14.72 -8.61
N LYS A 27 -15.51 -15.63 -9.59
CA LYS A 27 -15.34 -15.26 -11.02
C LYS A 27 -16.53 -14.46 -11.57
N GLN A 28 -17.75 -14.80 -11.15
CA GLN A 28 -18.95 -14.04 -11.53
C GLN A 28 -18.99 -12.65 -10.88
N ARG A 29 -18.47 -12.50 -9.65
CA ARG A 29 -18.47 -11.24 -8.89
C ARG A 29 -17.34 -10.29 -9.32
N PHE A 30 -16.20 -10.86 -9.69
CA PHE A 30 -14.96 -10.16 -10.04
C PHE A 30 -14.53 -10.54 -11.48
N PRO A 31 -15.28 -10.13 -12.52
CA PRO A 31 -15.02 -10.56 -13.90
C PRO A 31 -13.65 -10.13 -14.44
N GLN A 32 -13.04 -9.09 -13.86
CA GLN A 32 -11.69 -8.61 -14.15
C GLN A 32 -10.56 -9.53 -13.63
N ALA A 33 -10.85 -10.46 -12.70
CA ALA A 33 -9.83 -11.38 -12.19
C ALA A 33 -9.49 -12.45 -13.23
N SER A 34 -8.20 -12.67 -13.49
CA SER A 34 -7.72 -13.85 -14.21
C SER A 34 -8.00 -15.13 -13.40
N ASP A 35 -7.73 -16.30 -13.98
CA ASP A 35 -7.83 -17.55 -13.20
C ASP A 35 -6.67 -17.67 -12.21
N ASP A 36 -5.47 -17.18 -12.56
CA ASP A 36 -4.31 -17.13 -11.69
C ASP A 36 -4.53 -16.19 -10.48
N ASP A 37 -5.18 -15.05 -10.67
CA ASP A 37 -5.60 -14.15 -9.57
C ASP A 37 -6.53 -14.88 -8.58
N LEU A 38 -7.46 -15.71 -9.09
CA LEU A 38 -8.34 -16.52 -8.25
C LEU A 38 -7.60 -17.69 -7.59
N ASP A 39 -6.56 -18.23 -8.20
CA ASP A 39 -5.68 -19.22 -7.57
C ASP A 39 -4.81 -18.62 -6.45
N ALA A 40 -4.42 -17.33 -6.56
CA ALA A 40 -3.67 -16.62 -5.52
C ALA A 40 -4.49 -16.37 -4.23
N ILE A 41 -5.82 -16.18 -4.35
CA ILE A 41 -6.73 -15.96 -3.22
C ILE A 41 -7.52 -17.21 -2.79
N LEU A 42 -7.71 -18.19 -3.67
CA LEU A 42 -8.40 -19.46 -3.40
C LEU A 42 -7.61 -20.64 -3.99
N PRO A 43 -6.45 -21.00 -3.42
CA PRO A 43 -5.57 -22.02 -3.99
C PRO A 43 -6.27 -23.39 -4.06
N PRO A 44 -6.23 -24.10 -5.21
CA PRO A 44 -7.10 -25.25 -5.46
C PRO A 44 -6.61 -26.52 -4.74
N LYS A 45 -5.33 -26.56 -4.38
CA LYS A 45 -4.68 -27.65 -3.64
C LYS A 45 -4.75 -27.48 -2.12
N VAL A 46 -5.12 -26.28 -1.64
CA VAL A 46 -5.06 -25.94 -0.20
C VAL A 46 -6.44 -26.09 0.43
N GLU A 47 -6.45 -26.29 1.75
CA GLU A 47 -7.68 -26.35 2.51
C GLU A 47 -8.24 -24.97 2.79
N ILE A 48 -9.55 -24.84 2.61
CA ILE A 48 -10.27 -23.57 2.75
C ILE A 48 -11.31 -23.79 3.84
N THR A 49 -11.33 -22.87 4.79
CA THR A 49 -12.29 -22.86 5.90
C THR A 49 -13.35 -21.80 5.67
N VAL A 50 -14.53 -22.02 6.26
CA VAL A 50 -15.60 -21.03 6.39
C VAL A 50 -15.89 -20.81 7.88
N ALA A 51 -15.70 -19.57 8.34
CA ALA A 51 -16.12 -19.10 9.64
C ALA A 51 -17.53 -18.49 9.53
N LYS A 52 -18.47 -18.99 10.34
CA LYS A 52 -19.88 -18.58 10.34
C LYS A 52 -20.15 -17.59 11.47
N TYR A 53 -20.57 -16.38 11.13
CA TYR A 53 -20.86 -15.34 12.12
C TYR A 53 -22.36 -15.27 12.47
N PRO A 54 -22.73 -14.82 13.70
CA PRO A 54 -24.11 -14.59 14.13
C PRO A 54 -24.97 -13.78 13.15
N SER A 55 -24.37 -12.85 12.41
CA SER A 55 -24.99 -11.98 11.39
C SER A 55 -25.37 -12.69 10.09
N ARG A 56 -25.19 -14.02 9.98
CA ARG A 56 -25.21 -14.83 8.74
C ARG A 56 -24.03 -14.61 7.80
N THR A 57 -23.13 -13.67 8.14
CA THR A 57 -21.89 -13.42 7.41
C THR A 57 -21.02 -14.67 7.40
N LEU A 58 -20.49 -15.00 6.22
CA LEU A 58 -19.56 -16.10 6.02
C LEU A 58 -18.19 -15.51 5.70
N VAL A 59 -17.14 -15.93 6.39
CA VAL A 59 -15.76 -15.54 6.08
C VAL A 59 -15.03 -16.77 5.58
N TYR A 60 -14.39 -16.65 4.42
CA TYR A 60 -13.64 -17.70 3.74
C TYR A 60 -12.15 -17.41 3.85
N GLY A 61 -11.38 -18.33 4.42
CA GLY A 61 -9.94 -18.20 4.60
C GLY A 61 -9.21 -19.49 4.29
N ILE A 62 -7.91 -19.39 4.04
CA ILE A 62 -7.03 -20.54 3.91
C ILE A 62 -6.83 -21.15 5.32
N GLU A 63 -6.83 -22.48 5.45
CA GLU A 63 -6.70 -23.15 6.75
C GLU A 63 -5.35 -22.84 7.40
N GLY A 64 -5.36 -22.10 8.51
CA GLY A 64 -4.15 -21.67 9.22
C GLY A 64 -3.50 -20.37 8.70
N GLU A 65 -4.14 -19.66 7.77
CA GLU A 65 -3.65 -18.37 7.25
C GLU A 65 -4.74 -17.25 7.33
N LEU A 66 -4.59 -16.23 6.50
CA LEU A 66 -5.40 -15.02 6.44
C LEU A 66 -6.79 -15.26 5.78
N PRO A 67 -7.84 -14.55 6.22
CA PRO A 67 -9.14 -14.56 5.55
C PRO A 67 -9.05 -13.85 4.20
N MET A 68 -9.61 -14.44 3.15
CA MET A 68 -9.48 -13.99 1.75
C MET A 68 -10.78 -13.37 1.20
N LEU A 69 -11.92 -13.98 1.47
CA LEU A 69 -13.23 -13.48 1.02
C LEU A 69 -14.21 -13.45 2.19
N PHE A 70 -15.23 -12.61 2.10
CA PHE A 70 -16.39 -12.68 2.99
C PHE A 70 -17.69 -12.39 2.23
N ASP A 71 -18.76 -13.05 2.65
CA ASP A 71 -20.10 -12.89 2.12
C ASP A 71 -20.99 -12.31 3.23
N ILE A 72 -21.56 -11.12 2.99
CA ILE A 72 -22.37 -10.40 3.96
C ILE A 72 -23.73 -11.08 4.18
N ASP A 73 -24.36 -11.57 3.10
CA ASP A 73 -25.74 -12.10 3.12
C ASP A 73 -25.82 -13.62 3.31
N GLY A 74 -24.69 -14.31 3.08
CA GLY A 74 -24.55 -15.76 3.20
C GLY A 74 -25.23 -16.54 2.07
N ARG A 75 -25.58 -15.85 0.97
CA ARG A 75 -26.23 -16.42 -0.22
C ARG A 75 -25.33 -16.36 -1.46
N GLY A 76 -24.19 -15.67 -1.38
CA GLY A 76 -23.24 -15.45 -2.45
C GLY A 76 -23.53 -14.23 -3.32
N HIS A 77 -24.48 -13.37 -2.94
CA HIS A 77 -24.79 -12.14 -3.70
C HIS A 77 -23.91 -10.97 -3.25
N GLU A 78 -23.69 -10.84 -1.94
CA GLU A 78 -22.84 -9.81 -1.34
C GLU A 78 -21.46 -10.39 -0.94
N LEU A 79 -20.80 -11.07 -1.89
CA LEU A 79 -19.41 -11.53 -1.78
C LEU A 79 -18.42 -10.38 -2.04
N PHE A 80 -17.43 -10.23 -1.16
CA PHE A 80 -16.35 -9.24 -1.19
C PHE A 80 -14.99 -9.89 -0.86
N PRO A 81 -13.87 -9.34 -1.37
CA PRO A 81 -12.54 -9.66 -0.88
C PRO A 81 -12.23 -8.94 0.44
N THR A 82 -11.38 -9.55 1.27
CA THR A 82 -10.78 -8.87 2.42
C THR A 82 -9.69 -7.88 1.98
N VAL A 83 -9.22 -7.02 2.88
CA VAL A 83 -8.03 -6.19 2.60
C VAL A 83 -6.82 -7.09 2.28
N TYR A 84 -6.65 -8.22 2.97
CA TYR A 84 -5.58 -9.19 2.69
C TYR A 84 -5.63 -9.75 1.26
N ALA A 85 -6.81 -10.12 0.75
CA ALA A 85 -6.94 -10.57 -0.64
C ALA A 85 -6.71 -9.43 -1.65
N LEU A 86 -7.09 -8.20 -1.31
CA LEU A 86 -6.77 -7.02 -2.11
C LEU A 86 -5.29 -6.62 -2.06
N TRP A 87 -4.53 -7.01 -1.05
CA TRP A 87 -3.08 -6.81 -1.03
C TRP A 87 -2.35 -7.84 -1.89
N LYS A 88 -2.90 -9.07 -2.01
CA LYS A 88 -2.45 -10.05 -3.01
C LYS A 88 -2.84 -9.67 -4.44
N VAL A 89 -4.06 -9.16 -4.66
CA VAL A 89 -4.59 -8.80 -5.98
C VAL A 89 -5.26 -7.41 -5.94
N PRO A 90 -4.49 -6.30 -6.05
CA PRO A 90 -5.02 -4.94 -5.87
C PRO A 90 -6.01 -4.45 -6.93
N TYR A 91 -6.07 -5.14 -8.08
CA TYR A 91 -6.97 -4.87 -9.20
C TYR A 91 -8.24 -5.77 -9.18
N LEU A 92 -8.40 -6.60 -8.15
CA LEU A 92 -9.59 -7.43 -7.96
C LEU A 92 -10.88 -6.61 -7.78
N LEU A 93 -10.80 -5.33 -7.40
CA LEU A 93 -11.90 -4.38 -7.39
C LEU A 93 -11.47 -3.01 -7.91
N PRO A 94 -12.38 -2.22 -8.54
CA PRO A 94 -12.16 -0.80 -8.75
C PRO A 94 -11.99 -0.06 -7.40
N ALA A 95 -11.29 1.07 -7.42
CA ALA A 95 -10.92 1.81 -6.22
C ALA A 95 -11.31 3.29 -6.30
N PHE A 96 -11.79 3.85 -5.19
CA PHE A 96 -11.80 5.30 -4.97
C PHE A 96 -10.51 5.73 -4.26
N THR A 97 -9.82 6.72 -4.81
CA THR A 97 -8.67 7.36 -4.16
C THR A 97 -9.17 8.46 -3.22
N LEU A 98 -8.68 8.49 -1.98
CA LEU A 98 -8.97 9.57 -1.03
C LEU A 98 -8.29 10.89 -1.43
N LYS A 99 -8.73 12.02 -0.89
CA LYS A 99 -8.05 13.32 -1.09
C LYS A 99 -6.68 13.41 -0.42
N GLY A 100 -6.43 12.61 0.62
CA GLY A 100 -5.18 12.58 1.36
C GLY A 100 -5.21 11.53 2.47
N GLY A 101 -4.04 11.25 3.05
CA GLY A 101 -3.88 10.25 4.12
C GLY A 101 -4.77 10.51 5.34
N GLU A 102 -4.93 11.78 5.73
CA GLU A 102 -5.79 12.19 6.86
C GLU A 102 -7.22 11.62 6.77
N VAL A 103 -7.81 11.55 5.57
CA VAL A 103 -9.19 11.06 5.39
C VAL A 103 -9.32 9.57 5.75
N SER A 104 -8.21 8.81 5.71
CA SER A 104 -8.21 7.39 6.08
C SER A 104 -8.59 7.17 7.55
N HIS A 105 -8.24 8.08 8.47
CA HIS A 105 -8.52 7.91 9.90
C HIS A 105 -10.03 7.75 10.19
N PHE A 106 -10.90 8.40 9.40
CA PHE A 106 -12.35 8.26 9.53
C PHE A 106 -12.83 6.86 9.12
N ILE A 107 -12.21 6.28 8.08
CA ILE A 107 -12.53 4.95 7.57
C ILE A 107 -12.00 3.87 8.52
N LEU A 108 -10.82 4.07 9.11
CA LEU A 108 -10.30 3.23 10.20
C LEU A 108 -11.14 3.35 11.48
N GLY A 109 -11.77 4.51 11.70
CA GLY A 109 -12.85 4.68 12.67
C GLY A 109 -14.17 3.94 12.29
N GLY A 110 -14.24 3.27 11.14
CA GLY A 110 -15.41 2.57 10.63
C GLY A 110 -16.55 3.49 10.17
N ALA A 111 -16.23 4.71 9.71
CA ALA A 111 -17.18 5.59 9.03
C ALA A 111 -17.39 5.18 7.55
N ASP A 112 -18.52 5.58 6.97
CA ASP A 112 -18.76 5.43 5.54
C ASP A 112 -18.04 6.53 4.74
N LEU A 113 -17.53 6.19 3.55
CA LEU A 113 -16.87 7.15 2.67
C LEU A 113 -17.90 8.10 2.05
N MET A 114 -17.69 9.40 2.23
CA MET A 114 -18.47 10.47 1.62
C MET A 114 -17.75 11.04 0.40
N PHE A 115 -18.50 11.44 -0.64
CA PHE A 115 -17.93 12.01 -1.87
C PHE A 115 -16.94 13.17 -1.64
N PRO A 116 -17.15 14.10 -0.69
CA PRO A 116 -16.19 15.17 -0.42
C PRO A 116 -14.79 14.70 0.03
N GLY A 117 -14.64 13.46 0.49
CA GLY A 117 -13.36 12.85 0.86
C GLY A 117 -12.64 12.11 -0.29
N ILE A 118 -13.27 11.99 -1.46
CA ILE A 118 -12.72 11.33 -2.65
C ILE A 118 -11.95 12.35 -3.49
N SER A 119 -10.75 11.98 -3.94
CA SER A 119 -10.03 12.72 -4.97
C SER A 119 -10.65 12.43 -6.33
N VAL A 120 -11.06 13.48 -7.03
CA VAL A 120 -11.65 13.38 -8.37
C VAL A 120 -10.58 13.85 -9.35
N PRO A 121 -10.08 12.98 -10.24
CA PRO A 121 -9.07 13.39 -11.21
C PRO A 121 -9.70 14.28 -12.31
N PRO A 122 -8.91 15.00 -13.12
CA PRO A 122 -9.43 15.92 -14.14
C PRO A 122 -10.39 15.26 -15.15
N GLU A 123 -10.21 13.98 -15.42
CA GLU A 123 -11.02 13.15 -16.32
C GLU A 123 -12.37 12.73 -15.69
N GLY A 124 -12.55 12.97 -14.39
CA GLY A 124 -13.73 12.59 -13.61
C GLY A 124 -13.64 11.19 -12.99
N LEU A 125 -14.68 10.82 -12.24
CA LEU A 125 -14.76 9.48 -11.64
C LEU A 125 -15.16 8.43 -12.71
N PRO A 126 -14.65 7.18 -12.60
CA PRO A 126 -15.06 6.10 -13.48
C PRO A 126 -16.58 5.87 -13.42
N SER A 127 -17.16 5.26 -14.46
CA SER A 127 -18.58 4.93 -14.44
C SER A 127 -18.87 3.78 -13.47
N PHE A 128 -19.75 4.01 -12.49
CA PHE A 128 -20.25 3.01 -11.54
C PHE A 128 -21.76 3.10 -11.35
N GLN A 129 -22.35 1.96 -10.97
CA GLN A 129 -23.74 1.83 -10.55
C GLN A 129 -23.81 1.72 -9.03
N ALA A 130 -24.99 1.98 -8.45
CA ALA A 130 -25.26 1.65 -7.05
C ALA A 130 -25.24 0.12 -6.83
N GLY A 131 -24.86 -0.35 -5.64
CA GLY A 131 -24.79 -1.78 -5.32
C GLY A 131 -23.52 -2.51 -5.79
N GLN A 132 -22.56 -1.80 -6.38
CA GLN A 132 -21.31 -2.38 -6.89
C GLN A 132 -20.23 -2.47 -5.80
N PRO A 133 -19.34 -3.47 -5.86
CA PRO A 133 -18.27 -3.64 -4.89
C PRO A 133 -17.09 -2.77 -5.30
N TRP A 134 -16.63 -1.94 -4.37
CA TRP A 134 -15.55 -0.99 -4.60
C TRP A 134 -14.60 -0.99 -3.40
N SER A 135 -13.34 -0.68 -3.67
CA SER A 135 -12.28 -0.53 -2.68
C SER A 135 -11.93 0.95 -2.47
N VAL A 136 -11.13 1.23 -1.44
CA VAL A 136 -10.62 2.57 -1.13
C VAL A 136 -9.10 2.53 -1.04
N LYS A 137 -8.42 3.47 -1.68
CA LYS A 137 -6.95 3.66 -1.64
C LYS A 137 -6.59 5.06 -1.16
N VAL A 138 -5.39 5.21 -0.62
CA VAL A 138 -4.78 6.52 -0.30
C VAL A 138 -3.94 6.96 -1.51
N PRO A 139 -3.83 8.27 -1.82
CA PRO A 139 -2.83 8.76 -2.78
C PRO A 139 -1.44 8.19 -2.48
N GLY A 140 -0.71 7.77 -3.51
CA GLY A 140 0.64 7.22 -3.35
C GLY A 140 0.74 5.82 -2.72
N ASN A 141 -0.37 5.22 -2.26
CA ASN A 141 -0.36 3.85 -1.72
C ASN A 141 -1.13 2.88 -2.64
N PRO A 142 -0.46 1.89 -3.26
CA PRO A 142 -1.12 0.96 -4.17
C PRO A 142 -2.08 -0.01 -3.47
N ALA A 143 -1.94 -0.22 -2.15
CA ALA A 143 -2.69 -1.19 -1.38
C ALA A 143 -4.04 -0.62 -0.87
N PRO A 144 -5.18 -1.30 -1.11
CA PRO A 144 -6.47 -0.87 -0.56
C PRO A 144 -6.56 -0.90 0.97
N ILE A 145 -7.16 0.13 1.55
CA ILE A 145 -7.37 0.26 3.01
C ILE A 145 -8.74 -0.25 3.47
N ALA A 146 -9.73 -0.30 2.55
CA ALA A 146 -11.10 -0.68 2.86
C ALA A 146 -11.87 -1.16 1.62
N VAL A 147 -12.99 -1.84 1.87
CA VAL A 147 -13.94 -2.32 0.88
C VAL A 147 -15.38 -2.02 1.29
N GLY A 148 -16.24 -1.83 0.29
CA GLY A 148 -17.64 -1.52 0.54
C GLY A 148 -18.53 -1.59 -0.70
N THR A 149 -19.78 -1.19 -0.50
CA THR A 149 -20.80 -1.14 -1.55
C THR A 149 -21.09 0.30 -1.96
N THR A 150 -21.12 0.61 -3.25
CA THR A 150 -21.51 1.95 -3.75
C THR A 150 -22.98 2.23 -3.40
N THR A 151 -23.25 3.43 -2.89
CA THR A 151 -24.60 3.80 -2.42
C THR A 151 -25.43 4.60 -3.40
N MET A 152 -24.83 5.10 -4.48
CA MET A 152 -25.51 5.73 -5.61
C MET A 152 -24.72 5.46 -6.90
N SER A 153 -25.31 5.70 -8.05
CA SER A 153 -24.64 5.66 -9.36
C SER A 153 -23.83 6.93 -9.63
N ASN A 154 -22.90 6.88 -10.59
CA ASN A 154 -22.16 8.06 -11.04
C ASN A 154 -23.11 9.18 -11.50
N THR A 155 -24.21 8.84 -12.19
CA THR A 155 -25.19 9.83 -12.65
C THR A 155 -25.95 10.52 -11.53
N GLU A 156 -26.20 9.83 -10.41
CA GLU A 156 -26.83 10.40 -9.22
C GLU A 156 -25.84 11.22 -8.42
N ALA A 157 -24.59 10.76 -8.30
CA ALA A 157 -23.51 11.49 -7.64
C ALA A 157 -23.25 12.85 -8.31
N LEU A 158 -23.19 12.88 -9.65
CA LEU A 158 -23.04 14.12 -10.42
C LEU A 158 -24.24 15.05 -10.26
N LYS A 159 -25.48 14.54 -10.30
CA LYS A 159 -26.71 15.32 -10.02
C LYS A 159 -26.74 15.89 -8.59
N ALA A 160 -26.18 15.17 -7.62
CA ALA A 160 -26.04 15.60 -6.24
C ALA A 160 -24.82 16.53 -6.00
N GLY A 161 -24.07 16.89 -7.04
CA GLY A 161 -22.87 17.73 -6.93
C GLY A 161 -21.74 17.08 -6.14
N LEU A 162 -21.60 15.75 -6.21
CA LEU A 162 -20.63 14.95 -5.45
C LEU A 162 -20.75 15.17 -3.93
N ARG A 163 -21.98 15.07 -3.42
CA ARG A 163 -22.30 15.19 -1.98
C ARG A 163 -23.03 13.95 -1.47
N GLY A 164 -22.86 13.68 -0.18
CA GLY A 164 -23.44 12.51 0.49
C GLY A 164 -22.52 11.29 0.45
N LYS A 165 -23.10 10.12 0.74
CA LYS A 165 -22.39 8.85 0.89
C LYS A 165 -22.04 8.25 -0.47
N ALA A 166 -20.77 7.94 -0.68
CA ALA A 166 -20.26 7.28 -1.86
C ALA A 166 -20.17 5.76 -1.69
N LEU A 167 -19.58 5.32 -0.57
CA LEU A 167 -19.32 3.91 -0.27
C LEU A 167 -19.73 3.57 1.15
N ARG A 168 -20.60 2.56 1.29
CA ARG A 168 -20.94 1.94 2.58
C ARG A 168 -19.85 0.93 2.94
N ILE A 169 -19.08 1.17 4.00
CA ILE A 169 -17.88 0.39 4.33
C ILE A 169 -18.26 -0.95 4.98
N ALA A 170 -17.91 -2.04 4.28
CA ALA A 170 -18.12 -3.40 4.73
C ALA A 170 -16.97 -3.87 5.63
N HIS A 171 -15.73 -3.67 5.22
CA HIS A 171 -14.53 -4.11 5.93
C HIS A 171 -13.37 -3.13 5.68
N TYR A 172 -12.50 -2.95 6.65
CA TYR A 172 -11.39 -2.00 6.62
C TYR A 172 -10.19 -2.49 7.44
N TYR A 173 -9.00 -1.95 7.16
CA TYR A 173 -7.77 -2.22 7.91
C TYR A 173 -7.97 -1.96 9.41
N LYS A 174 -7.43 -2.81 10.28
CA LYS A 174 -7.64 -2.78 11.75
C LYS A 174 -9.09 -2.95 12.24
N ASP A 175 -10.05 -3.31 11.38
CA ASP A 175 -11.32 -3.83 11.87
C ASP A 175 -11.18 -5.24 12.47
N LEU A 176 -12.24 -5.76 13.09
CA LEU A 176 -12.16 -7.03 13.80
C LEU A 176 -12.00 -8.24 12.88
N LEU A 177 -12.34 -8.13 11.60
CA LEU A 177 -12.01 -9.18 10.63
C LEU A 177 -10.51 -9.16 10.30
N TRP A 178 -9.91 -7.97 10.12
CA TRP A 178 -8.45 -7.86 9.98
C TRP A 178 -7.72 -8.39 11.23
N ALA A 179 -8.17 -8.00 12.43
CA ALA A 179 -7.56 -8.39 13.70
C ALA A 179 -7.79 -9.86 14.10
N SER A 180 -8.77 -10.53 13.49
CA SER A 180 -9.05 -11.97 13.69
C SER A 180 -8.07 -12.90 12.97
N ALA A 181 -7.23 -12.36 12.09
CA ALA A 181 -6.24 -13.13 11.35
C ALA A 181 -4.94 -13.29 12.13
N ASP A 182 -4.43 -14.51 12.19
CA ASP A 182 -3.11 -14.80 12.77
C ASP A 182 -2.00 -14.11 11.95
N GLY A 183 -0.98 -13.61 12.63
CA GLY A 183 0.19 -12.97 12.00
C GLY A 183 0.03 -11.50 11.58
N ARG A 184 -1.17 -10.90 11.65
CA ARG A 184 -1.43 -9.44 11.49
C ARG A 184 -0.55 -8.71 10.47
N TYR A 185 -0.53 -9.22 9.24
CA TYR A 185 0.28 -8.69 8.16
C TYR A 185 -0.14 -7.26 7.75
N VAL A 186 0.83 -6.47 7.27
CA VAL A 186 0.63 -5.17 6.59
C VAL A 186 1.46 -5.16 5.29
N PRO A 187 0.98 -4.50 4.21
CA PRO A 187 1.59 -4.64 2.88
C PRO A 187 2.80 -3.72 2.66
N ASN A 188 2.85 -2.56 3.32
CA ASN A 188 3.97 -1.60 3.26
C ASN A 188 3.98 -0.70 4.52
N GLU A 189 5.04 0.09 4.65
CA GLU A 189 5.30 0.99 5.79
C GLU A 189 4.29 2.16 5.88
N GLY A 190 3.48 2.40 4.84
CA GLY A 190 2.43 3.42 4.84
C GLY A 190 1.25 3.12 5.78
N PHE A 191 1.16 1.94 6.39
CA PHE A 191 0.02 1.49 7.24
C PHE A 191 0.27 1.71 8.74
N TYR A 192 0.12 2.95 9.20
CA TYR A 192 0.24 3.33 10.62
C TYR A 192 -0.99 2.94 11.45
N ASP A 193 -0.94 3.22 12.76
CA ASP A 193 -1.93 2.75 13.71
C ASP A 193 -3.32 3.38 13.54
N ASP A 194 -3.36 4.70 13.33
CA ASP A 194 -4.59 5.50 13.19
C ASP A 194 -4.78 6.12 11.78
N MET A 195 -3.82 5.91 10.87
CA MET A 195 -3.80 6.53 9.54
C MET A 195 -3.06 5.63 8.54
N VAL A 196 -3.44 5.71 7.26
CA VAL A 196 -2.64 5.20 6.15
C VAL A 196 -2.18 6.38 5.29
N ILE A 197 -0.90 6.39 4.93
CA ILE A 197 -0.26 7.40 4.07
C ILE A 197 0.29 6.75 2.78
N GLU A 198 0.92 7.57 1.94
CA GLU A 198 1.70 7.16 0.78
C GLU A 198 2.79 6.12 1.16
N ASP A 199 3.09 5.21 0.25
CA ASP A 199 4.15 4.21 0.45
C ASP A 199 5.53 4.85 0.18
N PRO A 200 6.45 4.93 1.18
CA PRO A 200 7.75 5.57 1.01
C PRO A 200 8.58 4.99 -0.16
N ASN A 201 8.42 3.70 -0.43
CA ASN A 201 9.13 3.02 -1.52
C ASN A 201 8.50 3.33 -2.89
N PHE A 202 7.19 3.64 -2.95
CA PHE A 202 6.49 4.01 -4.17
C PHE A 202 6.80 5.45 -4.62
N ALA A 203 6.94 6.37 -3.66
CA ALA A 203 7.41 7.73 -3.91
C ALA A 203 8.83 7.77 -4.50
N SER A 204 9.70 6.86 -4.07
CA SER A 204 11.07 6.73 -4.59
C SER A 204 11.12 6.17 -6.02
N ALA A 205 10.26 5.20 -6.35
CA ALA A 205 10.20 4.59 -7.69
C ALA A 205 9.64 5.54 -8.77
N SER A 206 8.78 6.49 -8.40
CA SER A 206 8.14 7.42 -9.33
C SER A 206 9.02 8.61 -9.74
N GLN A 207 10.17 8.82 -9.08
CA GLN A 207 11.18 9.82 -9.51
C GLN A 207 12.15 9.30 -10.58
N HIS A 208 12.05 8.04 -11.00
CA HIS A 208 13.00 7.41 -11.91
C HIS A 208 12.53 7.23 -13.38
N ILE A 209 11.36 7.78 -13.74
CA ILE A 209 10.79 7.71 -15.10
C ILE A 209 10.69 9.12 -15.71
N ASP A 210 11.83 9.80 -15.86
CA ASP A 210 11.95 10.96 -16.75
C ASP A 210 13.40 11.17 -17.24
N SER A 211 13.95 10.18 -17.96
CA SER A 211 15.16 10.34 -18.83
C SER A 211 15.47 9.06 -19.60
N SER A 212 15.00 8.97 -20.85
CA SER A 212 15.77 8.34 -21.95
C SER A 212 15.09 8.62 -23.28
N GLU A 213 15.78 9.36 -24.15
CA GLU A 213 15.35 9.65 -25.52
C GLU A 213 15.38 8.40 -26.42
N ASP A 214 14.60 8.46 -27.50
CA ASP A 214 14.61 7.52 -28.64
C ASP A 214 15.98 7.52 -29.37
N PRO A 215 16.41 6.42 -30.03
CA PRO A 215 16.24 6.42 -31.49
C PRO A 215 16.11 5.03 -32.17
N SER A 216 15.23 4.90 -33.19
CA SER A 216 15.64 4.95 -34.62
C SER A 216 14.71 4.24 -35.65
N GLU A 217 14.46 4.97 -36.74
CA GLU A 217 14.21 4.59 -38.16
C GLU A 217 13.15 3.53 -38.59
N GLY A 218 12.22 3.95 -39.47
CA GLY A 218 11.19 3.05 -40.04
C GLY A 218 10.42 3.45 -41.33
N LYS A 219 10.84 4.48 -42.09
CA LYS A 219 10.47 4.81 -43.51
C LYS A 219 8.99 4.91 -44.00
N GLN A 220 8.77 5.95 -44.83
CA GLN A 220 7.78 6.12 -45.92
C GLN A 220 6.29 6.37 -45.50
N ASP A 221 5.50 7.22 -46.16
CA ASP A 221 5.66 7.89 -47.47
C ASP A 221 4.98 9.28 -47.59
N LYS A 222 5.14 9.94 -48.75
CA LYS A 222 4.89 11.38 -49.02
C LYS A 222 3.43 11.83 -49.24
N ALA A 223 3.12 13.09 -48.89
CA ALA A 223 2.32 14.03 -49.70
C ALA A 223 2.61 15.49 -49.28
N ALA A 224 2.54 16.47 -50.20
CA ALA A 224 2.98 17.86 -49.97
C ALA A 224 1.97 18.91 -50.49
N VAL A 225 1.83 20.03 -49.75
CA VAL A 225 1.42 21.40 -50.16
C VAL A 225 1.97 22.35 -49.06
N ASP A 226 2.96 23.24 -49.28
CA ASP A 226 2.89 24.60 -49.89
C ASP A 226 1.96 25.59 -49.12
N VAL A 227 2.32 26.83 -48.72
CA VAL A 227 3.53 27.69 -48.87
C VAL A 227 3.67 28.65 -47.64
N SER A 228 4.87 29.21 -47.36
CA SER A 228 5.14 30.67 -47.09
C SER A 228 6.05 31.05 -45.89
N GLU A 229 7.28 31.49 -46.22
CA GLU A 229 8.14 32.55 -45.65
C GLU A 229 8.30 32.74 -44.11
N CYS A 230 9.51 32.62 -43.53
CA CYS A 230 10.72 33.51 -43.58
C CYS A 230 10.63 34.71 -42.60
N LEU A 231 11.68 35.18 -41.89
CA LEU A 231 13.13 34.86 -41.78
C LEU A 231 13.70 35.50 -40.47
N THR A 232 14.73 34.87 -39.84
CA THR A 232 15.92 35.42 -39.08
C THR A 232 15.76 36.63 -38.11
N GLU A 233 16.69 37.08 -37.24
CA GLU A 233 18.13 36.93 -36.91
C GLU A 233 18.32 37.05 -35.36
N ASP A 234 19.52 37.05 -34.75
CA ASP A 234 20.40 35.90 -34.44
C ASP A 234 21.31 36.24 -33.21
N HIS A 235 22.09 35.28 -32.69
CA HIS A 235 23.16 35.39 -31.66
C HIS A 235 22.76 35.80 -30.21
N ALA A 236 23.42 35.34 -29.12
CA ALA A 236 24.84 35.06 -28.96
C ALA A 236 25.19 34.06 -27.82
N ILE A 237 26.36 33.43 -27.94
CA ILE A 237 27.04 32.66 -26.90
C ILE A 237 27.79 33.62 -25.96
N ASN A 238 27.92 33.28 -24.67
CA ASN A 238 29.12 33.66 -23.90
C ASN A 238 29.39 32.68 -22.74
N SER A 239 30.67 32.35 -22.57
CA SER A 239 31.24 31.55 -21.49
C SER A 239 32.44 32.32 -20.93
N GLU A 240 32.59 32.38 -19.60
CA GLU A 240 33.86 32.49 -18.83
C GLU A 240 33.47 32.69 -17.34
N THR A 241 33.77 31.80 -16.36
CA THR A 241 35.05 31.33 -15.73
C THR A 241 35.54 32.24 -14.57
N ILE A 242 36.24 31.65 -13.58
CA ILE A 242 37.08 32.25 -12.49
C ILE A 242 36.34 32.62 -11.17
N GLU A 243 36.79 32.27 -9.93
CA GLU A 243 37.78 31.28 -9.40
C GLU A 243 37.59 31.01 -7.87
N ASN A 244 38.05 29.83 -7.43
CA ASN A 244 38.74 29.44 -6.16
C ASN A 244 38.58 30.19 -4.82
N VAL A 245 38.42 29.40 -3.72
CA VAL A 245 39.36 29.34 -2.56
C VAL A 245 39.43 27.90 -1.99
N THR A 246 40.63 27.47 -1.57
CA THR A 246 40.98 26.17 -0.94
C THR A 246 41.85 26.40 0.33
N ALA A 247 42.32 25.46 1.15
CA ALA A 247 42.41 23.98 1.13
C ALA A 247 42.53 23.40 2.57
N GLY A 248 42.47 22.07 2.75
CA GLY A 248 42.82 21.38 4.01
C GLY A 248 42.25 19.94 4.11
N VAL A 249 42.82 18.87 3.54
CA VAL A 249 44.07 18.14 3.93
C VAL A 249 43.92 17.51 5.34
N SER A 250 44.25 16.25 5.69
CA SER A 250 44.61 14.95 5.06
C SER A 250 44.77 13.93 6.23
N GLU A 251 44.81 12.59 6.15
CA GLU A 251 44.64 11.52 5.14
C GLU A 251 44.59 10.16 5.91
N LEU A 252 44.29 9.02 5.24
CA LEU A 252 45.16 7.81 5.18
C LEU A 252 44.47 6.60 4.50
N ASN A 253 45.28 5.63 4.06
CA ASN A 253 44.99 4.71 2.94
C ASN A 253 44.51 3.29 3.30
N LEU A 254 44.02 2.58 2.26
CA LEU A 254 43.62 1.17 2.19
C LEU A 254 44.78 0.17 2.47
N PRO A 255 44.52 -1.15 2.49
CA PRO A 255 44.72 -1.91 1.24
C PRO A 255 43.54 -2.82 0.82
N GLN A 256 43.33 -2.93 -0.49
CA GLN A 256 42.62 -4.04 -1.14
C GLN A 256 43.60 -5.15 -1.54
N GLU A 257 43.18 -6.41 -1.48
CA GLU A 257 43.71 -7.47 -2.34
C GLU A 257 42.56 -8.15 -3.13
N LYS A 258 42.91 -8.66 -4.32
CA LYS A 258 42.07 -9.46 -5.23
C LYS A 258 42.42 -10.95 -4.99
N THR A 259 41.62 -11.97 -5.30
CA THR A 259 41.18 -12.34 -6.67
C THR A 259 40.26 -13.59 -6.61
N THR A 260 39.10 -13.52 -7.30
CA THR A 260 38.28 -14.58 -7.98
C THR A 260 38.23 -16.05 -7.45
N GLU A 261 37.04 -16.60 -7.16
CA GLU A 261 36.29 -17.60 -7.99
C GLU A 261 34.99 -18.15 -7.34
N GLU A 262 33.94 -18.28 -8.18
CA GLU A 262 32.68 -19.07 -8.13
C GLU A 262 31.68 -19.11 -6.92
N GLN A 263 30.44 -18.65 -7.24
CA GLN A 263 29.10 -19.18 -6.88
C GLN A 263 28.71 -19.55 -5.42
N THR A 264 27.83 -18.75 -4.81
CA THR A 264 26.44 -19.11 -4.39
C THR A 264 25.78 -17.91 -3.68
N GLU A 265 24.53 -17.57 -4.01
CA GLU A 265 23.76 -16.53 -3.31
C GLU A 265 23.11 -17.07 -2.03
N GLU A 266 23.69 -16.80 -0.86
CA GLU A 266 23.00 -16.88 0.43
C GLU A 266 23.07 -15.53 1.15
N LYS A 267 21.94 -15.08 1.70
CA LYS A 267 21.86 -13.82 2.46
C LYS A 267 22.43 -14.03 3.86
N GLU A 268 23.70 -13.72 4.06
CA GLU A 268 24.27 -13.59 5.40
C GLU A 268 23.63 -12.40 6.14
N HIS A 269 22.74 -12.71 7.09
CA HIS A 269 22.47 -11.80 8.18
C HIS A 269 23.75 -11.69 9.01
N GLN A 270 24.40 -10.51 8.99
CA GLN A 270 25.51 -10.22 9.89
C GLN A 270 25.02 -10.30 11.34
N HIS A 271 25.29 -11.43 11.99
CA HIS A 271 24.97 -11.65 13.39
C HIS A 271 26.01 -10.90 14.24
N LEU A 272 25.77 -9.60 14.45
CA LEU A 272 26.55 -8.77 15.37
C LEU A 272 26.74 -9.51 16.70
N SER A 273 27.97 -9.51 17.19
CA SER A 273 28.29 -10.05 18.51
C SER A 273 27.66 -9.19 19.60
N THR A 274 27.49 -9.78 20.79
CA THR A 274 26.96 -9.03 21.95
C THR A 274 27.85 -7.84 22.31
N GLU A 275 29.16 -7.96 22.12
CA GLU A 275 30.13 -6.88 22.37
C GLU A 275 29.96 -5.71 21.39
N GLU A 276 29.69 -5.98 20.12
CA GLU A 276 29.39 -4.95 19.12
C GLU A 276 28.06 -4.26 19.41
N ILE A 277 27.02 -5.02 19.79
CA ILE A 277 25.71 -4.48 20.19
C ILE A 277 25.87 -3.56 21.42
N ASP A 278 26.55 -4.01 22.47
CA ASP A 278 26.79 -3.20 23.67
C ASP A 278 27.57 -1.92 23.32
N SER A 279 28.59 -1.99 22.44
CA SER A 279 29.36 -0.82 22.01
C SER A 279 28.50 0.22 21.27
N LEU A 280 27.55 -0.22 20.42
CA LEU A 280 26.62 0.66 19.73
C LEU A 280 25.62 1.29 20.70
N LEU A 281 25.15 0.54 21.69
CA LEU A 281 24.26 1.04 22.73
C LEU A 281 24.92 2.10 23.61
N ASP A 282 26.20 1.92 23.99
CA ASP A 282 26.97 2.92 24.71
C ASP A 282 27.16 4.22 23.91
N ILE A 283 27.46 4.12 22.60
CA ILE A 283 27.56 5.30 21.71
C ILE A 283 26.22 6.04 21.65
N CYS A 284 25.12 5.33 21.41
CA CYS A 284 23.77 5.91 21.36
C CYS A 284 23.36 6.56 22.70
N LEU A 285 23.67 5.92 23.83
CA LEU A 285 23.44 6.43 25.18
C LEU A 285 24.20 7.73 25.44
N LEU A 286 25.50 7.77 25.12
CA LEU A 286 26.33 8.96 25.29
C LEU A 286 25.88 10.10 24.39
N GLN A 287 25.51 9.81 23.13
CA GLN A 287 24.98 10.81 22.20
C GLN A 287 23.63 11.36 22.65
N ALA A 288 22.72 10.52 23.16
CA ALA A 288 21.44 10.94 23.73
C ALA A 288 21.62 11.86 24.95
N LEU A 289 22.52 11.49 25.87
CA LEU A 289 22.87 12.30 27.03
C LEU A 289 23.47 13.65 26.64
N HIS A 290 24.35 13.69 25.64
CA HIS A 290 25.03 14.91 25.21
C HIS A 290 24.12 15.87 24.41
N THR A 291 23.16 15.36 23.64
CA THR A 291 22.35 16.17 22.71
C THR A 291 20.95 16.50 23.21
N ASN A 292 20.29 15.59 23.92
CA ASN A 292 18.84 15.66 24.18
C ASN A 292 18.47 15.83 25.66
N VAL A 293 19.30 15.31 26.58
CA VAL A 293 19.07 15.44 28.03
C VAL A 293 19.65 16.76 28.54
N LYS A 294 18.93 17.47 29.41
CA LYS A 294 19.38 18.72 30.03
C LYS A 294 19.55 18.48 31.53
N ASP A 295 20.55 19.11 32.15
CA ASP A 295 20.89 18.89 33.58
C ASP A 295 19.71 19.03 34.55
N LYS A 296 18.73 19.88 34.21
CA LYS A 296 17.50 20.13 34.97
C LYS A 296 16.48 18.98 34.96
N ASP A 297 16.64 18.03 34.04
CA ASP A 297 15.78 16.84 33.91
C ASP A 297 16.39 15.63 34.65
N LEU A 298 17.55 15.82 35.31
CA LEU A 298 18.21 14.82 36.16
C LEU A 298 17.90 15.03 37.66
N PRO A 299 17.83 13.96 38.47
CA PRO A 299 18.03 12.56 38.10
C PRO A 299 16.75 11.93 37.50
N MET A 300 16.92 11.23 36.38
CA MET A 300 15.83 10.48 35.73
C MET A 300 16.02 8.95 35.86
N PRO A 301 14.95 8.15 35.95
CA PRO A 301 15.02 6.69 35.88
C PRO A 301 15.58 6.22 34.53
N GLY A 302 16.50 5.26 34.55
CA GLY A 302 17.13 4.71 33.34
C GLY A 302 16.11 4.13 32.33
N SER A 303 15.00 3.56 32.80
CA SER A 303 13.92 3.05 31.93
C SER A 303 13.26 4.15 31.08
N ILE A 304 13.15 5.37 31.60
CA ILE A 304 12.61 6.52 30.85
C ILE A 304 13.64 6.97 29.80
N LEU A 305 14.93 6.99 30.17
CA LEU A 305 15.99 7.38 29.24
C LEU A 305 16.05 6.44 28.04
N TRP A 306 16.02 5.12 28.30
CA TRP A 306 16.00 4.10 27.26
C TRP A 306 14.77 4.22 26.34
N TYR A 307 13.57 4.32 26.91
CA TYR A 307 12.35 4.40 26.12
C TYR A 307 12.28 5.67 25.26
N VAL A 308 12.58 6.84 25.84
CA VAL A 308 12.38 8.13 25.17
C VAL A 308 13.47 8.47 24.17
N TYR A 309 14.73 8.13 24.45
CA TYR A 309 15.86 8.62 23.66
C TYR A 309 16.62 7.55 22.86
N ILE A 310 16.50 6.26 23.22
CA ILE A 310 17.22 5.17 22.52
C ILE A 310 16.28 4.40 21.58
N VAL A 311 15.04 4.12 22.00
CA VAL A 311 14.09 3.32 21.19
C VAL A 311 13.26 4.14 20.20
N ILE A 312 13.04 5.44 20.46
CA ILE A 312 12.12 6.30 19.67
C ILE A 312 12.84 7.16 18.62
N SER A 313 14.17 7.03 18.46
CA SER A 313 14.93 7.74 17.42
C SER A 313 15.04 6.94 16.10
N HIS A 314 13.93 6.32 15.67
CA HIS A 314 13.75 5.67 14.38
C HIS A 314 12.51 6.23 13.68
#